data_AF-A0A381ZLR3-F1
#
_entry.id   AF-A0A381ZLR3-F1
#
_cell.length_a   1.000
_cell.length_b   1.000
_cell.length_c   1.000
_cell.angle_alpha   90.00
_cell.angle_beta   90.00
_cell.angle_gamma   90.00
#
_symmetry.space_group_name_H-M   'P 1'
#
loop_
_entity.id
_entity.type
_entity.pdbx_description
1 polymer ?
#
loop_
_entity_poly.entity_id
_entity_poly.type
_entity_poly.pdbx_seq_one_letter_code
_entity_poly.pdbx_strand_id
1 'polypeptide(L)'
;MNIPLEWSTKKNMWDVERFRDWTLNITGECGDPMYGTFVVEKHIESINEPWKELFNWEDSGNIYEIRDDRPLNKPLYGKFIEWCEEFNKLCPFEIKNTFDFTWWLAFAIKWQWIDRRLFGYLEPPTDWRNMESFFNCDDFQRWSIVNHDLKHKGTWKTYKWPSKEFIYEFNKDDDYLHNKTKETSFPKTVPVGLGQIRNKLIMDDGQYWKRNDVIDYDKIGVWDVFNKKTFDNIGSSLLS
;
A
#
# COMPACT_ATOMS: atom_id res chain seq x y z
N MET A 1 -28.77 -17.25 4.93
CA MET A 1 -28.76 -15.99 5.70
C MET A 1 -28.18 -14.95 4.75
N ASN A 2 -28.91 -13.88 4.41
CA ASN A 2 -28.40 -12.84 3.52
C ASN A 2 -27.67 -11.81 4.37
N ILE A 3 -26.35 -11.69 4.19
CA ILE A 3 -25.54 -10.64 4.82
C ILE A 3 -25.69 -9.38 3.95
N PRO A 4 -26.21 -8.26 4.49
CA PRO A 4 -26.31 -7.01 3.74
C PRO A 4 -24.91 -6.50 3.35
N LEU A 5 -24.78 -5.97 2.13
CA LEU A 5 -23.54 -5.40 1.60
C LEU A 5 -23.65 -3.86 1.60
N GLU A 6 -22.62 -3.17 2.07
CA GLU A 6 -22.57 -1.71 2.02
C GLU A 6 -21.23 -1.18 1.49
N TRP A 7 -21.29 -0.22 0.57
CA TRP A 7 -20.09 0.39 0.03
C TRP A 7 -19.56 1.50 0.95
N SER A 8 -18.27 1.41 1.26
CA SER A 8 -17.53 2.46 1.95
C SER A 8 -17.27 3.63 1.02
N THR A 9 -17.57 4.82 1.52
CA THR A 9 -17.40 6.11 0.88
C THR A 9 -16.65 7.04 1.82
N LYS A 10 -16.15 8.17 1.30
CA LYS A 10 -15.51 9.20 2.13
C LYS A 10 -16.39 9.72 3.27
N LYS A 11 -17.72 9.59 3.16
CA LYS A 11 -18.68 10.09 4.15
C LYS A 11 -18.92 9.12 5.30
N ASN A 12 -18.90 7.81 5.05
CA ASN A 12 -19.31 6.79 6.02
C ASN A 12 -18.17 5.88 6.48
N MET A 13 -17.00 5.88 5.83
CA MET A 13 -15.89 4.99 6.19
C MET A 13 -15.23 5.26 7.56
N TRP A 14 -15.65 6.34 8.24
CA TRP A 14 -15.20 6.71 9.58
C TRP A 14 -16.22 6.40 10.67
N ASP A 15 -17.41 5.94 10.30
CA ASP A 15 -18.45 5.56 11.24
C ASP A 15 -18.17 4.15 11.75
N VAL A 16 -17.61 4.07 12.96
CA VAL A 16 -17.19 2.82 13.59
C VAL A 16 -18.36 1.84 13.82
N GLU A 17 -19.58 2.35 13.96
CA GLU A 17 -20.75 1.51 14.25
C GLU A 17 -21.14 0.63 13.05
N ARG A 18 -20.77 1.03 11.83
CA ARG A 18 -20.95 0.23 10.60
C ARG A 18 -20.11 -1.03 10.59
N PHE A 19 -19.04 -1.07 11.38
CA PHE A 19 -18.21 -2.27 11.51
C PHE A 19 -18.78 -3.24 12.57
N ARG A 20 -19.90 -2.88 13.21
CA ARG A 20 -20.55 -3.64 14.29
C ARG A 20 -21.97 -4.08 13.95
N ASP A 21 -22.60 -3.44 12.98
CA ASP A 21 -23.83 -3.96 12.40
C ASP A 21 -23.49 -5.17 11.50
N TRP A 22 -24.41 -6.12 11.38
CA TRP A 22 -24.19 -7.39 10.66
C TRP A 22 -24.06 -7.21 9.12
N THR A 23 -23.58 -6.06 8.66
CA THR A 23 -23.27 -5.75 7.26
C THR A 23 -21.84 -6.16 6.91
N LEU A 24 -21.60 -6.44 5.64
CA LEU A 24 -20.27 -6.59 5.06
C LEU A 24 -19.93 -5.30 4.30
N ASN A 25 -18.95 -4.55 4.81
CA ASN A 25 -18.49 -3.27 4.30
C ASN A 25 -17.47 -3.49 3.17
N ILE A 26 -17.79 -3.03 1.97
CA ILE A 26 -16.93 -3.15 0.80
C ILE A 26 -16.15 -1.85 0.59
N THR A 27 -14.82 -1.94 0.54
CA THR A 27 -13.95 -0.77 0.27
C THR A 27 -13.35 -0.80 -1.13
N GLY A 28 -12.89 0.37 -1.58
CA GLY A 28 -12.07 0.51 -2.79
C GLY A 28 -10.57 0.37 -2.53
N GLU A 29 -10.16 -0.13 -1.35
CA GLU A 29 -8.75 -0.37 -1.07
C GLU A 29 -8.16 -1.39 -2.06
N CYS A 30 -6.84 -1.35 -2.21
CA CYS A 30 -6.05 -2.10 -3.20
C CYS A 30 -6.22 -1.69 -4.67
N GLY A 31 -7.16 -0.79 -4.99
CA GLY A 31 -7.34 -0.30 -6.36
C GLY A 31 -6.18 0.55 -6.91
N ASP A 32 -5.40 1.22 -6.05
CA ASP A 32 -4.20 1.97 -6.47
C ASP A 32 -2.99 1.06 -6.82
N PRO A 33 -2.53 0.17 -5.92
CA PRO A 33 -1.34 -0.64 -6.18
C PRO A 33 -1.50 -1.61 -7.36
N MET A 34 -2.72 -1.91 -7.79
CA MET A 34 -2.99 -2.64 -9.04
C MET A 34 -2.40 -1.96 -10.28
N TYR A 35 -2.22 -0.65 -10.25
CA TYR A 35 -1.66 0.14 -11.35
C TYR A 35 -0.23 0.62 -11.09
N GLY A 36 0.32 0.35 -9.89
CA GLY A 36 1.63 0.84 -9.47
C GLY A 36 1.54 1.94 -8.43
N THR A 37 2.41 2.95 -8.53
CA THR A 37 2.54 3.99 -7.50
C THR A 37 2.79 5.37 -8.08
N PHE A 38 2.53 6.39 -7.27
CA PHE A 38 2.72 7.79 -7.62
C PHE A 38 4.18 8.24 -7.67
N VAL A 39 5.12 7.39 -7.25
CA VAL A 39 6.55 7.72 -7.21
C VAL A 39 7.07 8.13 -8.60
N VAL A 40 6.46 7.60 -9.67
CA VAL A 40 6.82 7.95 -11.05
C VAL A 40 6.15 9.21 -11.59
N GLU A 41 5.27 9.88 -10.83
CA GLU A 41 4.48 11.04 -11.31
C GLU A 41 5.37 12.15 -11.87
N LYS A 42 6.49 12.44 -11.21
CA LYS A 42 7.45 13.48 -11.62
C LYS A 42 8.48 13.00 -12.63
N HIS A 43 8.56 11.69 -12.86
CA HIS A 43 9.62 11.04 -13.64
C HIS A 43 9.03 10.17 -14.74
N ILE A 44 7.82 10.49 -15.22
CA ILE A 44 7.09 9.68 -16.21
C ILE A 44 7.91 9.45 -17.49
N GLU A 45 8.80 10.39 -17.81
CA GLU A 45 9.69 10.34 -18.98
C GLU A 45 10.84 9.33 -18.80
N SER A 46 11.19 9.00 -17.57
CA SER A 46 12.32 8.12 -17.20
C SER A 46 11.89 6.72 -16.76
N ILE A 47 10.61 6.39 -16.94
CA ILE A 47 10.03 5.13 -16.41
C ILE A 47 10.53 3.87 -17.11
N ASN A 48 11.08 4.02 -18.31
CA ASN A 48 11.62 2.94 -19.13
C ASN A 48 13.14 2.74 -18.93
N GLU A 49 13.79 3.61 -18.15
CA GLU A 49 15.21 3.47 -17.80
C GLU A 49 15.45 2.22 -16.94
N PRO A 50 16.67 1.64 -16.93
CA PRO A 50 17.00 0.51 -16.07
C PRO A 50 16.57 0.77 -14.62
N TRP A 51 16.02 -0.23 -13.93
CA TRP A 51 15.35 0.00 -12.63
C TRP A 51 16.21 0.66 -11.55
N LYS A 52 17.54 0.47 -11.61
CA LYS A 52 18.50 1.11 -10.69
C LYS A 52 18.65 2.60 -10.90
N GLU A 53 18.32 3.13 -12.08
CA GLU A 53 18.33 4.57 -12.36
C GLU A 53 17.35 5.35 -11.48
N LEU A 54 16.33 4.66 -10.95
CA LEU A 54 15.43 5.20 -9.93
C LEU A 54 16.19 5.85 -8.77
N PHE A 55 17.31 5.28 -8.33
CA PHE A 55 18.06 5.76 -7.18
C PHE A 55 18.90 7.01 -7.47
N ASN A 56 18.99 7.41 -8.74
CA ASN A 56 19.58 8.68 -9.14
C ASN A 56 18.55 9.82 -9.11
N TRP A 57 17.25 9.53 -8.91
CA TRP A 57 16.21 10.55 -8.84
C TRP A 57 16.31 11.32 -7.52
N GLU A 58 16.09 12.63 -7.58
CA GLU A 58 16.17 13.55 -6.43
C GLU A 58 15.24 13.18 -5.27
N ASP A 59 14.10 12.55 -5.57
CA ASP A 59 13.07 12.15 -4.61
C ASP A 59 13.02 10.63 -4.37
N SER A 60 13.98 9.88 -4.93
CA SER A 60 14.15 8.44 -4.70
C SER A 60 14.35 8.09 -3.23
N GLY A 61 14.90 9.05 -2.48
CA GLY A 61 14.99 9.02 -1.02
C GLY A 61 13.68 8.57 -0.38
N ASN A 62 12.50 8.97 -0.87
CA ASN A 62 11.21 8.56 -0.30
C ASN A 62 10.96 7.04 -0.27
N ILE A 63 11.67 6.24 -1.06
CA ILE A 63 11.55 4.78 -1.07
C ILE A 63 12.36 4.15 0.07
N TYR A 64 13.47 4.77 0.46
CA TYR A 64 14.40 4.28 1.49
C TYR A 64 14.63 5.31 2.62
N GLU A 65 13.74 6.29 2.76
CA GLU A 65 13.91 7.44 3.65
C GLU A 65 13.74 6.99 5.09
N ILE A 66 14.79 7.18 5.88
CA ILE A 66 14.69 7.02 7.32
C ILE A 66 14.41 8.41 7.90
N ARG A 67 13.14 8.65 8.23
CA ARG A 67 12.64 9.94 8.78
C ARG A 67 12.88 10.13 10.28
N ASP A 68 13.63 9.22 10.88
CA ASP A 68 13.83 9.09 12.31
C ASP A 68 15.34 9.19 12.57
N ASP A 69 15.73 10.12 13.44
CA ASP A 69 17.12 10.53 13.70
C ASP A 69 17.86 9.58 14.67
N ARG A 70 17.23 8.47 15.08
CA ARG A 70 17.84 7.51 16.00
C ARG A 70 19.19 6.97 15.48
N PRO A 71 20.18 6.75 16.36
CA PRO A 71 21.51 6.29 15.95
C PRO A 71 21.55 4.97 15.16
N LEU A 72 20.61 4.06 15.43
CA LEU A 72 20.46 2.76 14.75
C LEU A 72 19.81 2.89 13.35
N ASN A 73 19.26 4.06 13.06
CA ASN A 73 18.45 4.36 11.90
C ASN A 73 19.29 5.10 10.84
N LYS A 74 20.30 4.41 10.30
CA LYS A 74 21.17 4.95 9.23
C LYS A 74 20.83 4.33 7.87
N PRO A 75 20.78 5.10 6.78
CA PRO A 75 20.58 4.54 5.44
C PRO A 75 21.72 3.57 5.09
N LEU A 76 21.37 2.32 4.80
CA LEU A 76 22.33 1.31 4.34
C LEU A 76 22.08 1.02 2.86
N TYR A 77 22.41 2.00 2.01
CA TYR A 77 22.10 1.96 0.58
C TYR A 77 22.54 0.64 -0.10
N GLY A 78 23.78 0.19 0.14
CA GLY A 78 24.26 -1.08 -0.41
C GLY A 78 23.40 -2.29 0.00
N LYS A 79 23.06 -2.40 1.30
CA LYS A 79 22.18 -3.47 1.79
C LYS A 79 20.76 -3.37 1.24
N PHE A 80 20.27 -2.15 1.05
CA PHE A 80 18.96 -1.94 0.45
C PHE A 80 18.93 -2.40 -1.01
N ILE A 81 19.98 -2.10 -1.78
CA ILE A 81 20.13 -2.59 -3.16
C ILE A 81 20.23 -4.11 -3.20
N GLU A 82 21.04 -4.74 -2.34
CA GLU A 82 21.14 -6.20 -2.22
C GLU A 82 19.76 -6.83 -1.92
N TRP A 83 19.01 -6.23 -0.99
CA TRP A 83 17.65 -6.67 -0.70
C TRP A 83 16.72 -6.51 -1.91
N CYS A 84 16.80 -5.39 -2.64
CA CYS A 84 16.01 -5.18 -3.85
C CYS A 84 16.32 -6.22 -4.93
N GLU A 85 17.59 -6.58 -5.11
CA GLU A 85 18.01 -7.62 -6.04
C GLU A 85 17.44 -8.99 -5.68
N GLU A 86 17.48 -9.38 -4.41
CA GLU A 86 16.84 -10.63 -3.96
C GLU A 86 15.30 -10.57 -4.07
N PHE A 87 14.69 -9.44 -3.70
CA PHE A 87 13.25 -9.23 -3.79
C PHE A 87 12.74 -9.29 -5.23
N ASN A 88 13.50 -8.76 -6.18
CA ASN A 88 13.15 -8.79 -7.60
C ASN A 88 13.13 -10.21 -8.17
N LYS A 89 13.90 -11.16 -7.60
CA LYS A 89 13.85 -12.58 -8.00
C LYS A 89 12.52 -13.26 -7.67
N LEU A 90 11.72 -12.68 -6.78
CA LEU A 90 10.39 -13.16 -6.42
C LEU A 90 9.31 -12.64 -7.38
N CYS A 91 9.63 -11.67 -8.24
CA CYS A 91 8.69 -11.17 -9.22
C CYS A 91 8.39 -12.27 -10.27
N PRO A 92 7.12 -12.50 -10.65
CA PRO A 92 6.77 -13.49 -11.67
C PRO A 92 7.27 -13.15 -13.08
N PHE A 93 7.87 -11.99 -13.27
CA PHE A 93 8.51 -11.56 -14.52
C PHE A 93 9.79 -10.77 -14.24
N GLU A 94 10.61 -10.60 -15.27
CA GLU A 94 11.86 -9.84 -15.17
C GLU A 94 11.60 -8.34 -14.94
N ILE A 95 12.11 -7.82 -13.83
CA ILE A 95 12.12 -6.38 -13.56
C ILE A 95 13.20 -5.70 -14.40
N LYS A 96 12.81 -4.96 -15.44
CA LYS A 96 13.73 -4.32 -16.38
C LYS A 96 13.92 -2.86 -16.05
N ASN A 97 12.80 -2.15 -15.91
CA ASN A 97 12.80 -0.69 -15.85
C ASN A 97 12.31 -0.14 -14.50
N THR A 98 12.41 1.16 -14.32
CA THR A 98 12.00 1.84 -13.08
C THR A 98 10.49 1.72 -12.83
N PHE A 99 9.66 1.62 -13.88
CA PHE A 99 8.24 1.32 -13.72
C PHE A 99 7.99 -0.07 -13.13
N ASP A 100 8.58 -1.11 -13.72
CA ASP A 100 8.44 -2.51 -13.28
C ASP A 100 8.75 -2.62 -11.79
N PHE A 101 9.87 -2.02 -11.38
CA PHE A 101 10.32 -2.07 -9.99
C PHE A 101 9.41 -1.30 -9.04
N THR A 102 9.01 -0.08 -9.39
CA THR A 102 8.11 0.70 -8.53
C THR A 102 6.70 0.13 -8.48
N TRP A 103 6.23 -0.50 -9.56
CA TRP A 103 5.02 -1.31 -9.58
C TRP A 103 5.17 -2.52 -8.66
N TRP A 104 6.28 -3.26 -8.74
CA TRP A 104 6.52 -4.45 -7.91
C TRP A 104 6.51 -4.12 -6.42
N LEU A 105 7.16 -3.03 -6.01
CA LEU A 105 7.08 -2.50 -4.64
C LEU A 105 5.63 -2.17 -4.24
N ALA A 106 4.87 -1.54 -5.13
CA ALA A 106 3.47 -1.20 -4.86
C ALA A 106 2.60 -2.46 -4.72
N PHE A 107 2.79 -3.42 -5.60
CA PHE A 107 1.99 -4.63 -5.68
C PHE A 107 2.31 -5.61 -4.54
N ALA A 108 3.58 -5.89 -4.27
CA ALA A 108 3.95 -6.91 -3.29
C ALA A 108 4.06 -6.40 -1.85
N ILE A 109 4.32 -5.10 -1.63
CA ILE A 109 4.52 -4.55 -0.28
C ILE A 109 3.38 -3.59 0.08
N LYS A 110 3.18 -2.56 -0.73
CA LYS A 110 2.19 -1.50 -0.41
C LYS A 110 0.76 -2.05 -0.39
N TRP A 111 0.45 -3.09 -1.17
CA TRP A 111 -0.86 -3.73 -1.22
C TRP A 111 -1.34 -4.19 0.15
N GLN A 112 -0.50 -4.94 0.89
CA GLN A 112 -0.84 -5.45 2.22
C GLN A 112 -1.12 -4.30 3.20
N TRP A 113 -0.31 -3.24 3.15
CA TRP A 113 -0.56 -2.06 3.97
C TRP A 113 -1.87 -1.36 3.59
N ILE A 114 -2.16 -1.21 2.29
CA ILE A 114 -3.38 -0.57 1.79
C ILE A 114 -4.64 -1.35 2.18
N ASP A 115 -4.60 -2.68 2.07
CA ASP A 115 -5.71 -3.55 2.48
C ASP A 115 -6.05 -3.39 3.97
N ARG A 116 -5.03 -3.24 4.81
CA ARG A 116 -5.18 -3.26 6.28
C ARG A 116 -5.20 -1.89 6.95
N ARG A 117 -4.80 -0.81 6.26
CA ARG A 117 -4.61 0.51 6.90
C ARG A 117 -5.88 1.10 7.49
N LEU A 118 -7.07 0.80 6.95
CA LEU A 118 -8.31 1.34 7.49
C LEU A 118 -8.49 0.92 8.95
N PHE A 119 -8.11 -0.32 9.28
CA PHE A 119 -8.20 -0.88 10.63
C PHE A 119 -7.33 -0.12 11.63
N GLY A 120 -6.14 0.30 11.20
CA GLY A 120 -5.25 1.11 12.02
C GLY A 120 -5.84 2.45 12.44
N TYR A 121 -6.85 2.95 11.72
CA TYR A 121 -7.56 4.18 12.06
C TYR A 121 -8.77 3.98 12.98
N LEU A 122 -9.33 2.76 13.07
CA LEU A 122 -10.46 2.47 13.93
C LEU A 122 -10.03 2.39 15.41
N GLU A 123 -10.97 2.66 16.32
CA GLU A 123 -10.79 2.48 17.75
C GLU A 123 -12.04 1.81 18.36
N PRO A 124 -11.91 0.55 18.85
CA PRO A 124 -10.74 -0.32 18.75
C PRO A 124 -10.49 -0.80 17.30
N PRO A 125 -9.25 -1.18 16.94
CA PRO A 125 -8.91 -1.61 15.58
C PRO A 125 -9.45 -3.01 15.22
N THR A 126 -10.24 -3.63 16.10
CA THR A 126 -10.52 -5.08 16.15
C THR A 126 -11.85 -5.47 15.51
N ASP A 127 -12.71 -4.51 15.19
CA ASP A 127 -14.05 -4.72 14.66
C ASP A 127 -14.06 -4.92 13.12
N TRP A 128 -12.90 -5.20 12.53
CA TRP A 128 -12.70 -5.17 11.07
C TRP A 128 -13.19 -6.39 10.30
N ARG A 129 -13.65 -7.45 10.98
CA ARG A 129 -13.96 -8.75 10.37
C ARG A 129 -15.11 -8.71 9.37
N ASN A 130 -15.83 -7.60 9.32
CA ASN A 130 -16.91 -7.36 8.38
C ASN A 130 -16.52 -6.37 7.27
N MET A 131 -15.23 -6.27 6.92
CA MET A 131 -14.74 -5.42 5.84
C MET A 131 -13.96 -6.21 4.78
N GLU A 132 -14.29 -5.97 3.50
CA GLU A 132 -13.61 -6.58 2.37
C GLU A 132 -13.19 -5.52 1.34
N SER A 133 -11.96 -5.64 0.83
CA SER A 133 -11.44 -4.77 -0.22
C SER A 133 -11.83 -5.32 -1.58
N PHE A 134 -12.64 -4.59 -2.37
CA PHE A 134 -13.16 -5.06 -3.65
C PHE A 134 -12.06 -5.51 -4.63
N PHE A 135 -10.93 -4.80 -4.66
CA PHE A 135 -9.80 -5.13 -5.53
C PHE A 135 -8.90 -6.24 -4.99
N ASN A 136 -9.10 -6.68 -3.74
CA ASN A 136 -8.29 -7.70 -3.10
C ASN A 136 -8.79 -9.12 -3.43
N CYS A 137 -8.86 -9.44 -4.71
CA CYS A 137 -9.16 -10.79 -5.18
C CYS A 137 -8.15 -11.27 -6.22
N ASP A 138 -8.08 -12.59 -6.38
CA ASP A 138 -7.18 -13.26 -7.32
C ASP A 138 -7.25 -12.71 -8.74
N ASP A 139 -8.45 -12.39 -9.23
CA ASP A 139 -8.63 -11.98 -10.62
C ASP A 139 -8.02 -10.59 -10.89
N PHE A 140 -8.20 -9.63 -9.97
CA PHE A 140 -7.55 -8.33 -10.08
C PHE A 140 -6.03 -8.43 -9.92
N GLN A 141 -5.55 -9.29 -9.02
CA GLN A 141 -4.13 -9.51 -8.83
C GLN A 141 -3.48 -10.16 -10.06
N ARG A 142 -4.09 -11.22 -10.60
CA ARG A 142 -3.66 -11.87 -11.85
C ARG A 142 -3.67 -10.89 -13.01
N TRP A 143 -4.75 -10.12 -13.16
CA TRP A 143 -4.83 -9.09 -14.19
C TRP A 143 -3.73 -8.05 -14.02
N SER A 144 -3.42 -7.63 -12.79
CA SER A 144 -2.35 -6.67 -12.51
C SER A 144 -1.00 -7.17 -13.03
N ILE A 145 -0.66 -8.41 -12.69
CA ILE A 145 0.60 -9.08 -13.04
C ILE A 145 0.75 -9.25 -14.56
N VAL A 146 -0.26 -9.81 -15.22
CA VAL A 146 -0.17 -10.16 -16.65
C VAL A 146 -0.34 -8.95 -17.58
N ASN A 147 -0.79 -7.81 -17.05
CA ASN A 147 -0.96 -6.56 -17.80
C ASN A 147 -0.14 -5.41 -17.18
N HIS A 148 1.00 -5.70 -16.54
CA HIS A 148 1.80 -4.70 -15.83
C HIS A 148 2.19 -3.51 -16.74
N ASP A 149 2.30 -3.73 -18.05
CA ASP A 149 2.59 -2.74 -19.09
C ASP A 149 1.41 -1.81 -19.44
N LEU A 150 0.16 -2.22 -19.21
CA LEU A 150 -1.03 -1.49 -19.68
C LEU A 150 -1.51 -0.36 -18.74
N LYS A 151 -0.76 0.01 -17.69
CA LYS A 151 -1.29 0.89 -16.63
C LYS A 151 -1.35 2.37 -17.02
N HIS A 152 -0.59 2.77 -18.04
CA HIS A 152 -0.56 4.13 -18.59
C HIS A 152 -0.16 4.13 -20.07
N LYS A 153 -0.40 5.26 -20.75
CA LYS A 153 0.01 5.49 -22.15
C LYS A 153 1.13 6.54 -22.25
N GLY A 154 2.13 6.46 -21.38
CA GLY A 154 3.34 7.29 -21.42
C GLY A 154 3.19 8.71 -20.86
N THR A 155 2.03 9.06 -20.30
CA THR A 155 1.83 10.34 -19.60
C THR A 155 1.11 10.13 -18.28
N TRP A 156 1.35 11.01 -17.31
CA TRP A 156 0.66 10.92 -16.03
C TRP A 156 -0.86 11.08 -16.13
N LYS A 157 -1.36 11.87 -17.10
CA LYS A 157 -2.81 11.99 -17.37
C LYS A 157 -3.44 10.65 -17.74
N THR A 158 -2.65 9.76 -18.35
CA THR A 158 -3.09 8.42 -18.74
C THR A 158 -2.88 7.38 -17.64
N TYR A 159 -2.49 7.76 -16.43
CA TYR A 159 -2.40 6.84 -15.29
C TYR A 159 -3.76 6.17 -15.02
N LYS A 160 -3.73 4.85 -14.78
CA LYS A 160 -4.90 3.97 -14.60
C LYS A 160 -5.80 3.88 -15.83
N TRP A 161 -5.21 3.95 -17.02
CA TRP A 161 -5.94 4.01 -18.29
C TRP A 161 -7.03 2.92 -18.44
N PRO A 162 -6.78 1.64 -18.12
CA PRO A 162 -7.80 0.59 -18.28
C PRO A 162 -9.07 0.84 -17.46
N SER A 163 -8.96 1.40 -16.25
CA SER A 163 -10.14 1.79 -15.46
C SER A 163 -10.89 2.95 -16.11
N LYS A 164 -10.17 3.93 -16.68
CA LYS A 164 -10.80 5.07 -17.33
C LYS A 164 -11.56 4.65 -18.59
N GLU A 165 -10.98 3.76 -19.40
CA GLU A 165 -11.66 3.16 -20.55
C GLU A 165 -12.92 2.42 -20.13
N PHE A 166 -12.84 1.57 -19.09
CA PHE A 166 -14.01 0.85 -18.57
C PHE A 166 -15.13 1.80 -18.11
N ILE A 167 -14.79 2.86 -17.37
CA ILE A 167 -15.78 3.86 -16.92
C ILE A 167 -16.40 4.57 -18.11
N TYR A 168 -15.60 5.01 -19.08
CA TYR A 168 -16.08 5.63 -20.31
C TYR A 168 -17.00 4.69 -21.10
N GLU A 169 -16.65 3.41 -21.21
CA GLU A 169 -17.51 2.44 -21.88
C GLU A 169 -18.90 2.35 -21.24
N PHE A 170 -18.95 2.43 -19.90
CA PHE A 170 -20.17 2.37 -19.11
C PHE A 170 -21.02 3.65 -19.19
N ASN A 171 -20.43 4.84 -18.98
CA ASN A 171 -21.19 6.10 -18.83
C ASN A 171 -20.98 7.14 -19.94
N LYS A 172 -20.04 6.91 -20.87
CA LYS A 172 -19.65 7.82 -21.96
C LYS A 172 -19.13 9.19 -21.51
N ASP A 173 -18.58 9.28 -20.30
CA ASP A 173 -18.01 10.52 -19.74
C ASP A 173 -16.60 10.78 -20.29
N ASP A 174 -16.56 11.51 -21.41
CA ASP A 174 -15.32 11.89 -22.11
C ASP A 174 -14.40 12.77 -21.25
N ASP A 175 -14.99 13.68 -20.47
CA ASP A 175 -14.24 14.56 -19.57
C ASP A 175 -13.54 13.74 -18.48
N TYR A 176 -14.21 12.74 -17.90
CA TYR A 176 -13.57 11.84 -16.95
C TYR A 176 -12.39 11.07 -17.57
N LEU A 177 -12.56 10.52 -18.77
CA LEU A 177 -11.51 9.77 -19.46
C LEU A 177 -10.23 10.62 -19.63
N HIS A 178 -10.39 11.86 -20.13
CA HIS A 178 -9.26 12.68 -20.54
C HIS A 178 -8.73 13.64 -19.47
N ASN A 179 -9.59 14.09 -18.54
CA ASN A 179 -9.25 15.14 -17.58
C ASN A 179 -9.25 14.69 -16.13
N LYS A 180 -9.78 13.50 -15.78
CA LYS A 180 -9.72 13.00 -14.40
C LYS A 180 -8.27 12.84 -13.96
N THR A 181 -7.90 13.58 -12.92
CA THR A 181 -6.62 13.45 -12.22
C THR A 181 -6.75 12.59 -10.98
N LYS A 182 -5.60 12.13 -10.48
CA LYS A 182 -5.49 11.41 -9.22
C LYS A 182 -5.97 12.29 -8.06
N GLU A 183 -6.73 11.71 -7.15
CA GLU A 183 -7.17 12.38 -5.92
C GLU A 183 -6.13 12.30 -4.80
N THR A 184 -6.26 13.20 -3.83
CA THR A 184 -5.45 13.20 -2.61
C THR A 184 -5.51 11.83 -1.92
N SER A 185 -4.34 11.31 -1.59
CA SER A 185 -4.21 9.99 -0.96
C SER A 185 -5.00 9.91 0.35
N PHE A 186 -5.64 8.77 0.55
CA PHE A 186 -6.46 8.45 1.72
C PHE A 186 -5.85 8.87 3.07
N PRO A 187 -4.55 8.63 3.38
CA PRO A 187 -4.01 8.97 4.68
C PRO A 187 -4.02 10.48 5.02
N LYS A 188 -4.11 11.34 4.01
CA LYS A 188 -4.21 12.80 4.17
C LYS A 188 -5.65 13.28 4.37
N THR A 189 -6.64 12.42 4.14
CA THR A 189 -8.07 12.75 4.28
C THR A 189 -8.67 12.21 5.59
N VAL A 190 -7.85 11.58 6.42
CA VAL A 190 -8.31 10.90 7.64
C VAL A 190 -8.48 11.91 8.78
N PRO A 191 -9.66 11.96 9.45
CA PRO A 191 -9.92 12.93 10.51
C PRO A 191 -8.91 12.90 11.65
N VAL A 192 -8.40 11.71 11.97
CA VAL A 192 -7.45 11.49 13.08
C VAL A 192 -5.98 11.63 12.66
N GLY A 193 -5.72 11.80 11.36
CA GLY A 193 -4.38 11.94 10.80
C GLY A 193 -3.50 10.69 10.86
N LEU A 194 -2.33 10.76 10.21
CA LEU A 194 -1.37 9.65 10.06
C LEU A 194 -0.80 9.11 11.39
N GLY A 195 -0.82 9.89 12.46
CA GLY A 195 -0.26 9.51 13.75
C GLY A 195 -0.95 8.31 14.39
N GLN A 196 -2.24 8.10 14.12
CA GLN A 196 -3.02 7.02 14.72
C GLN A 196 -2.67 5.63 14.16
N ILE A 197 -2.34 5.51 12.86
CA ILE A 197 -1.92 4.21 12.28
C ILE A 197 -0.54 3.77 12.80
N ARG A 198 0.38 4.72 13.00
CA ARG A 198 1.82 4.42 13.20
C ARG A 198 2.15 3.77 14.55
N ASN A 199 1.15 3.56 15.40
CA ASN A 199 1.35 3.25 16.80
C ASN A 199 0.66 1.95 17.24
N LYS A 200 0.30 1.03 16.34
CA LYS A 200 -0.37 -0.23 16.73
C LYS A 200 0.22 -1.44 16.00
N LEU A 201 0.43 -2.54 16.72
CA LEU A 201 0.54 -3.89 16.17
C LEU A 201 -0.84 -4.53 16.27
N ILE A 202 -1.39 -5.04 15.18
CA ILE A 202 -2.73 -5.66 15.12
C ILE A 202 -2.56 -7.06 14.54
N MET A 203 -3.05 -8.06 15.27
CA MET A 203 -3.04 -9.46 14.87
C MET A 203 -4.30 -9.82 14.07
N ASP A 204 -4.24 -10.95 13.38
CA ASP A 204 -5.35 -11.51 12.61
C ASP A 204 -6.54 -11.93 13.51
N ASP A 205 -6.29 -12.35 14.73
CA ASP A 205 -7.32 -12.64 15.73
C ASP A 205 -7.97 -11.40 16.35
N GLY A 206 -7.46 -10.20 16.04
CA GLY A 206 -7.94 -8.93 16.58
C GLY A 206 -7.26 -8.50 17.88
N GLN A 207 -6.27 -9.22 18.41
CA GLN A 207 -5.43 -8.67 19.46
C GLN A 207 -4.63 -7.48 18.94
N TYR A 208 -4.44 -6.46 19.77
CA TYR A 208 -3.63 -5.32 19.41
C TYR A 208 -2.91 -4.71 20.59
N TRP A 209 -1.78 -4.07 20.30
CA TRP A 209 -0.96 -3.36 21.28
C TRP A 209 -0.52 -2.04 20.71
N LYS A 210 -0.42 -1.01 21.56
CA LYS A 210 0.22 0.22 21.11
C LYS A 210 1.73 -0.02 20.98
N ARG A 211 2.37 0.74 20.11
CA ARG A 211 3.78 0.59 19.74
C ARG A 211 4.72 0.49 20.94
N ASN A 212 4.46 1.23 22.01
CA ASN A 212 5.31 1.24 23.21
C ASN A 212 4.89 0.23 24.28
N ASP A 213 3.78 -0.49 24.09
CA ASP A 213 3.26 -1.43 25.09
C ASP A 213 4.03 -2.77 25.06
N VAL A 214 4.68 -3.08 23.94
CA VAL A 214 5.21 -4.42 23.65
C VAL A 214 6.60 -4.40 23.06
N ILE A 215 6.86 -3.45 22.17
CA ILE A 215 8.13 -3.40 21.44
C ILE A 215 8.95 -2.28 22.05
N ASP A 216 10.11 -2.63 22.60
CA ASP A 216 11.15 -1.66 22.92
C ASP A 216 11.74 -1.15 21.61
N TYR A 217 11.01 -0.22 20.98
CA TYR A 217 11.31 0.28 19.65
C TYR A 217 12.70 0.88 19.58
N ASP A 218 13.21 1.43 20.69
CA ASP A 218 14.55 2.02 20.80
C ASP A 218 15.67 0.99 20.67
N LYS A 219 15.37 -0.30 20.91
CA LYS A 219 16.32 -1.41 20.70
C LYS A 219 16.25 -2.01 19.30
N ILE A 220 15.34 -1.55 18.44
CA ILE A 220 15.12 -2.09 17.09
C ILE A 220 15.50 -1.04 16.05
N GLY A 221 16.52 -1.35 15.24
CA GLY A 221 16.84 -0.56 14.06
C GLY A 221 15.80 -0.77 12.96
N VAL A 222 15.59 0.24 12.11
CA VAL A 222 14.65 0.16 10.98
C VAL A 222 14.92 -1.02 10.05
N TRP A 223 16.16 -1.53 10.00
CA TRP A 223 16.53 -2.68 9.19
C TRP A 223 16.23 -4.03 9.85
N ASP A 224 16.06 -4.05 11.18
CA ASP A 224 15.78 -5.27 11.92
C ASP A 224 14.35 -5.79 11.68
N VAL A 225 13.45 -4.94 11.15
CA VAL A 225 12.10 -5.36 10.74
C VAL A 225 12.12 -6.33 9.55
N PHE A 226 13.20 -6.34 8.77
CA PHE A 226 13.41 -7.31 7.68
C PHE A 226 14.08 -8.61 8.17
N ASN A 227 14.44 -8.68 9.46
CA ASN A 227 15.03 -9.86 10.06
C ASN A 227 13.92 -10.70 10.71
N LYS A 228 13.59 -11.84 10.08
CA LYS A 228 12.60 -12.78 10.59
C LYS A 228 12.88 -13.17 12.06
N LYS A 229 14.14 -13.38 12.44
CA LYS A 229 14.51 -13.75 13.81
C LYS A 229 14.18 -12.64 14.81
N THR A 230 14.35 -11.38 14.44
CA THR A 230 13.93 -10.24 15.27
C THR A 230 12.42 -10.28 15.49
N PHE A 231 11.64 -10.49 14.42
CA PHE A 231 10.18 -10.55 14.51
C PHE A 231 9.69 -11.76 15.32
N ASP A 232 10.30 -12.93 15.10
CA ASP A 232 10.00 -14.17 15.85
C ASP A 232 10.26 -13.99 17.36
N ASN A 233 11.34 -13.29 17.73
CA ASN A 233 11.66 -13.00 19.13
C ASN A 233 10.63 -12.05 19.77
N ILE A 234 10.14 -11.04 19.03
CA ILE A 234 9.06 -10.15 19.49
C ILE A 234 7.79 -10.97 19.71
N GLY A 235 7.41 -11.81 18.73
CA GLY A 235 6.22 -12.66 18.83
C GLY A 235 6.29 -13.64 20.00
N SER A 236 7.47 -14.20 20.28
CA SER A 236 7.66 -15.12 21.41
C SER A 236 7.46 -14.44 22.77
N SER A 237 7.82 -13.15 22.88
CA SER A 237 7.61 -12.36 24.11
C SER A 237 6.17 -11.91 24.35
N LEU A 238 5.34 -11.93 23.30
CA LEU A 238 3.93 -11.56 23.33
C LEU A 238 3.00 -12.69 23.78
N LEU A 239 3.42 -13.93 23.54
CA LEU A 239 2.64 -15.15 23.77
C LEU A 239 2.96 -15.85 25.11
N SER A 240 3.88 -15.28 25.90
CA SER A 240 4.31 -15.76 27.22
C SER A 240 3.66 -14.97 28.35
#